data_AF-A0A0J7KIA2-F1
#
_entry.id   AF-A0A0J7KIA2-F1
#
_cell.length_a   1.000
_cell.length_b   1.000
_cell.length_c   1.000
_cell.angle_alpha   90.00
_cell.angle_beta   90.00
_cell.angle_gamma   90.00
#
_symmetry.space_group_name_H-M   'P 1'
#
loop_
_entity.id
_entity.type
_entity.pdbx_description
1 polymer ?
#
loop_
_entity_poly.entity_id
_entity_poly.type
_entity_poly.pdbx_seq_one_letter_code
_entity_poly.pdbx_strand_id
1 'polypeptide(L)'
;LNHEARAKTVENIWLITEHLNILYRENWTRLADQEIARFQDQLVKRITEDMMATQNAGTYTGSSTSETVTERRVPEYEWNFAKAFLYSLTVLTTIGKF
;
A
#
# COMPACT_ATOMS: atom_id res chain seq x y z
N LEU A 1 -12.97 -3.16 3.62
CA LEU A 1 -11.88 -3.75 4.42
C LEU A 1 -10.69 -2.81 4.59
N ASN A 2 -9.90 -2.45 3.56
CA ASN A 2 -8.81 -1.46 3.74
C ASN A 2 -9.29 -0.07 4.18
N HIS A 3 -10.45 0.35 3.66
CA HIS A 3 -11.13 1.59 4.09
C HIS A 3 -11.53 1.57 5.58
N GLU A 4 -11.85 0.39 6.13
CA GLU A 4 -12.24 0.21 7.52
C GLU A 4 -11.05 0.33 8.47
N ALA A 5 -9.90 -0.25 8.10
CA ALA A 5 -8.66 -0.08 8.87
C ALA A 5 -8.25 1.40 8.96
N ARG A 6 -8.33 2.13 7.84
CA ARG A 6 -8.04 3.58 7.82
C ARG A 6 -9.04 4.37 8.67
N ALA A 7 -10.34 4.09 8.55
CA ALA A 7 -11.38 4.76 9.33
C ALA A 7 -11.16 4.55 10.83
N LYS A 8 -10.83 3.32 11.24
CA LYS A 8 -10.52 2.99 12.64
C LYS A 8 -9.29 3.75 13.15
N THR A 9 -8.22 3.85 12.35
CA THR A 9 -7.03 4.63 12.71
C THR A 9 -7.35 6.12 12.89
N VAL A 10 -8.18 6.69 12.02
CA VAL A 10 -8.62 8.09 12.15
C VAL A 10 -9.43 8.30 13.43
N GLU A 11 -10.36 7.39 13.73
CA GLU A 11 -11.14 7.43 14.97
C GLU A 11 -10.24 7.33 16.21
N ASN A 12 -9.25 6.44 16.20
CA ASN A 12 -8.31 6.32 17.31
C ASN A 12 -7.47 7.59 17.50
N ILE A 13 -7.03 8.25 16.41
CA ILE A 13 -6.33 9.54 16.49
C ILE A 13 -7.23 10.64 17.05
N TRP A 14 -8.52 10.64 16.67
CA TRP A 14 -9.50 11.55 17.25
C TRP A 14 -9.64 11.33 18.75
N LEU A 15 -9.83 10.09 19.19
CA LEU A 15 -9.93 9.73 20.62
C LEU A 15 -8.67 10.09 21.41
N ILE A 16 -7.48 9.90 20.83
CA ILE A 16 -6.21 10.35 21.43
C ILE A 16 -6.24 11.87 21.60
N THR A 17 -6.75 12.61 20.62
CA THR A 17 -6.81 14.08 20.65
C THR A 17 -7.84 14.59 21.66
N GLU A 18 -8.97 13.90 21.80
CA GLU A 18 -10.03 14.23 22.76
C GLU A 18 -9.63 13.90 24.21
N HIS A 19 -8.98 12.75 24.43
CA HIS A 19 -8.67 12.25 25.77
C HIS A 19 -7.30 12.68 26.30
N LEU A 20 -6.35 13.10 25.45
CA LEU A 20 -5.12 13.73 25.93
C LEU A 20 -5.30 15.24 26.06
N ASN A 21 -4.81 15.75 27.18
CA ASN A 21 -4.53 17.18 27.25
C ASN A 21 -3.41 17.52 26.25
N ILE A 22 -3.78 18.26 25.21
CA ILE A 22 -2.89 18.69 24.12
C ILE A 22 -1.66 19.49 24.60
N LEU A 23 -1.65 19.96 25.85
CA LEU A 23 -0.52 20.66 26.47
C LEU A 23 0.70 19.75 26.71
N TYR A 24 0.52 18.42 26.70
CA TYR A 24 1.62 17.46 26.78
C TYR A 24 1.98 16.90 25.40
N ARG A 25 2.59 17.74 24.57
CA ARG A 25 3.00 17.43 23.19
C ARG A 25 3.68 16.06 23.06
N GLU A 26 4.65 15.77 23.93
CA GLU A 26 5.43 14.53 23.87
C GLU A 26 4.57 13.28 24.05
N ASN A 27 3.60 13.32 24.97
CA ASN A 27 2.69 12.21 25.22
C ASN A 27 1.74 11.99 24.03
N TRP A 28 1.22 13.07 23.45
CA TRP A 28 0.36 12.98 22.27
C TRP A 28 1.12 12.45 21.06
N THR A 29 2.29 13.04 20.76
CA THR A 29 3.09 12.64 19.60
C THR A 29 3.48 11.16 19.69
N ARG A 30 3.82 10.65 20.88
CA ARG A 30 4.12 9.24 21.08
C ARG A 30 2.94 8.32 20.76
N LEU A 31 1.73 8.66 21.20
CA LEU A 31 0.55 7.83 20.98
C LEU A 31 0.07 7.89 19.52
N ALA A 32 0.12 9.07 18.91
CA ALA A 32 -0.19 9.24 17.50
C ALA A 32 0.78 8.44 16.61
N ASP A 33 2.08 8.51 16.91
CA ASP A 33 3.11 7.73 16.20
C ASP A 33 2.87 6.22 16.32
N GLN A 34 2.54 5.73 17.52
CA GLN A 34 2.19 4.32 17.74
C GLN A 34 0.96 3.88 16.93
N GLU A 35 -0.08 4.70 16.84
CA GLU A 35 -1.29 4.36 16.08
C GLU A 35 -1.03 4.36 14.56
N ILE A 36 -0.19 5.28 14.08
CA ILE A 36 0.24 5.32 12.66
C ILE A 36 1.10 4.10 12.32
N ALA A 37 2.08 3.75 13.16
CA ALA A 37 2.92 2.57 12.96
C ALA A 37 2.07 1.29 12.88
N ARG A 38 1.09 1.16 13.78
CA ARG A 38 0.15 0.04 13.78
C ARG A 38 -0.67 -0.05 12.49
N PHE A 39 -1.10 1.08 11.95
CA PHE A 39 -1.81 1.13 10.67
C PHE A 39 -0.91 0.70 9.51
N GLN A 40 0.34 1.15 9.49
CA GLN A 40 1.32 0.77 8.48
C GLN A 40 1.58 -0.74 8.49
N ASP A 41 1.78 -1.35 9.67
CA ASP A 41 1.95 -2.80 9.81
C ASP A 41 0.74 -3.59 9.27
N GLN A 42 -0.46 -3.12 9.62
CA GLN A 42 -1.71 -3.72 9.13
C GLN A 42 -1.88 -3.61 7.61
N LEU A 43 -1.40 -2.53 7.02
CA LEU A 43 -1.44 -2.31 5.58
C LEU A 43 -0.44 -3.24 4.89
N VAL A 44 0.82 -3.28 5.34
CA VAL A 44 1.87 -4.15 4.79
C VAL A 44 1.47 -5.62 4.87
N LYS A 45 0.92 -6.05 6.02
CA LYS A 45 0.45 -7.42 6.20
C LYS A 45 -0.61 -7.81 5.17
N ARG A 46 -1.64 -6.98 4.98
CA ARG A 46 -2.70 -7.25 3.99
C ARG A 46 -2.19 -7.27 2.57
N ILE A 47 -1.29 -6.35 2.22
CA ILE A 47 -0.70 -6.32 0.87
C ILE A 47 0.13 -7.58 0.63
N THR A 48 0.89 -8.01 1.64
CA THR A 48 1.68 -9.24 1.54
C THR A 48 0.77 -10.46 1.39
N GLU A 49 -0.34 -10.52 2.13
CA GLU A 49 -1.38 -11.55 1.99
C GLU A 49 -2.02 -11.55 0.59
N ASP A 50 -2.41 -10.38 0.06
CA ASP A 50 -3.00 -10.24 -1.28
C ASP A 50 -2.01 -10.66 -2.38
N MET A 51 -0.72 -10.32 -2.22
CA MET A 51 0.34 -10.79 -3.12
C MET A 51 0.50 -12.30 -3.08
N MET A 52 0.56 -12.91 -1.88
CA MET A 52 0.68 -14.36 -1.74
C MET A 52 -0.55 -15.09 -2.28
N ALA A 53 -1.75 -14.53 -2.10
CA ALA A 53 -2.98 -15.07 -2.66
C ALA A 53 -2.98 -15.02 -4.20
N THR A 54 -2.51 -13.91 -4.78
CA THR A 54 -2.42 -13.74 -6.25
C THR A 54 -1.39 -14.69 -6.87
N GLN A 55 -0.25 -14.88 -6.21
CA GLN A 55 0.80 -15.83 -6.64
C GLN A 55 0.30 -17.29 -6.64
N ASN A 56 -0.57 -17.64 -5.69
CA ASN A 56 -1.15 -18.99 -5.61
C ASN A 56 -2.36 -19.20 -6.55
N ALA A 57 -2.94 -18.13 -7.11
CA ALA A 57 -4.17 -18.18 -7.92
C ALA A 57 -3.95 -18.04 -9.44
N GLY A 58 -2.71 -17.98 -9.94
CA GLY A 58 -2.50 -17.63 -11.35
C GLY A 58 -1.12 -17.94 -11.92
N THR A 59 -0.79 -19.22 -12.07
CA THR A 59 -0.06 -19.66 -13.27
C THR A 59 -0.97 -19.43 -14.47
N TYR A 60 -0.99 -18.21 -15.01
CA TYR A 60 -1.51 -17.95 -16.34
C TYR A 60 -0.49 -18.48 -17.34
N THR A 61 -0.44 -19.81 -17.52
CA THR A 61 0.09 -20.39 -18.75
C THR A 61 -0.98 -20.19 -19.84
N GLY A 62 -1.20 -18.94 -20.23
CA GLY A 62 -1.89 -18.58 -21.47
C GLY A 62 -0.93 -18.71 -22.64
N SER A 63 -0.42 -19.92 -22.89
CA SER A 63 0.40 -20.24 -24.07
C SER A 63 -0.14 -21.48 -24.77
N SER A 64 -1.38 -21.37 -25.22
CA SER A 64 -1.95 -22.17 -26.31
C SER A 64 -2.88 -21.18 -27.02
N THR A 65 -2.52 -20.62 -28.18
CA THR A 65 -2.82 -21.21 -29.49
C THR A 65 -2.16 -20.36 -30.59
N SER A 66 -1.64 -21.03 -31.62
CA SER A 66 -1.37 -20.54 -33.00
C SER A 66 -0.29 -19.48 -33.26
N GLU A 67 0.80 -19.99 -33.83
CA GLU A 67 1.45 -19.57 -35.08
C GLU A 67 1.27 -18.12 -35.60
N THR A 68 2.44 -17.57 -35.94
CA THR A 68 2.76 -16.53 -36.94
C THR A 68 2.99 -15.09 -36.46
N VAL A 69 4.15 -14.59 -36.91
CA VAL A 69 4.63 -13.21 -36.99
C VAL A 69 5.31 -12.62 -35.74
N THR A 70 6.58 -12.30 -35.94
CA THR A 70 7.53 -11.64 -35.05
C THR A 70 7.13 -10.19 -34.79
N GLU A 71 6.23 -9.94 -33.85
CA GLU A 71 6.14 -8.64 -33.17
C GLU A 71 6.99 -8.69 -31.90
N ARG A 72 7.91 -7.73 -31.76
CA ARG A 72 8.68 -7.48 -30.54
C ARG A 72 7.69 -7.16 -29.42
N ARG A 73 7.22 -8.20 -28.70
CA ARG A 73 6.44 -8.03 -27.47
C ARG A 73 7.25 -7.17 -26.52
N VAL A 74 6.84 -5.91 -26.36
CA VAL A 74 7.26 -5.11 -25.22
C VAL A 74 6.80 -5.91 -24.00
N PRO A 75 7.69 -6.32 -23.09
CA PRO A 75 7.26 -7.02 -21.90
C PRO A 75 6.26 -6.12 -21.18
N GLU A 76 5.03 -6.60 -20.99
CA GLU A 76 4.02 -5.88 -20.22
C GLU A 76 4.63 -5.53 -18.87
N TYR A 77 4.65 -4.24 -18.56
CA TYR A 77 5.31 -3.75 -17.37
C TYR A 77 4.49 -4.21 -16.15
N GLU A 78 4.94 -5.29 -15.52
CA GLU A 78 4.24 -5.91 -14.39
C GLU A 78 4.26 -4.95 -13.19
N TRP A 79 3.09 -4.41 -12.83
CA TRP A 79 2.91 -3.56 -11.66
C TRP A 79 2.76 -4.42 -10.41
N ASN A 80 3.68 -4.22 -9.45
CA ASN A 80 3.56 -4.77 -8.10
C ASN A 80 3.48 -3.63 -7.08
N PHE A 81 3.15 -3.94 -5.82
CA PHE A 81 3.01 -2.90 -4.78
C PHE A 81 4.26 -2.04 -4.63
N ALA A 82 5.45 -2.64 -4.60
CA ALA A 82 6.69 -1.88 -4.44
C ALA A 82 6.85 -0.84 -5.57
N LYS A 83 6.55 -1.22 -6.82
CA LYS A 83 6.56 -0.31 -7.98
C LYS A 83 5.47 0.76 -7.88
N ALA A 84 4.24 0.39 -7.50
CA ALA A 84 3.12 1.33 -7.36
C ALA A 84 3.34 2.32 -6.19
N PHE A 85 3.91 1.87 -5.08
CA PHE A 85 4.26 2.69 -3.93
C PHE A 85 5.40 3.66 -4.27
N LEU A 86 6.46 3.16 -4.91
CA LEU A 86 7.56 4.00 -5.38
C LEU A 86 7.07 5.04 -6.38
N TYR A 87 6.20 4.65 -7.32
CA TYR A 87 5.55 5.57 -8.25
C TYR A 87 4.69 6.61 -7.54
N SER A 88 3.92 6.20 -6.53
CA SER A 88 3.14 7.15 -5.71
C SER A 88 4.06 8.17 -5.03
N LEU A 89 5.21 7.72 -4.53
CA LEU A 89 6.20 8.61 -3.93
C LEU A 89 6.80 9.58 -4.95
N THR A 90 7.16 9.14 -6.17
CA THR A 90 7.71 10.03 -7.20
C THR A 90 6.70 11.08 -7.67
N VAL A 91 5.41 10.73 -7.74
CA VAL A 91 4.32 11.67 -8.05
C VAL A 91 4.13 12.68 -6.92
N LEU A 92 4.00 12.22 -5.67
CA LEU A 92 3.79 13.08 -4.50
C LEU A 92 4.96 14.03 -4.25
N THR A 93 6.20 13.55 -4.44
CA THR A 93 7.42 14.34 -4.25
C THR A 93 7.79 15.17 -5.48
N THR A 94 7.01 15.09 -6.56
CA THR A 94 7.25 15.76 -7.86
C THR A 94 8.55 15.39 -8.56
N ILE A 95 9.24 14.33 -8.10
CA ILE A 95 10.46 13.79 -8.73
C ILE A 95 10.16 13.29 -10.14
N GLY A 96 8.99 12.68 -10.36
CA GLY A 96 8.62 12.01 -11.62
C GLY A 96 8.11 12.91 -12.74
N LYS A 97 8.18 14.24 -12.61
CA LYS A 97 7.79 15.19 -13.67
C LYS A 97 9.00 15.68 -14.46
N PHE A 98 9.65 14.80 -15.23
CA PHE A 98 10.61 15.16 -16.27
C PHE A 98 10.55 14.14 -17.40
#